data_AF-A0A4U6XAB7-F1
#
_entry.id   AF-A0A4U6XAB7-F1
#
_cell.length_a   1.000
_cell.length_b   1.000
_cell.length_c   1.000
_cell.angle_alpha   90.00
_cell.angle_beta   90.00
_cell.angle_gamma   90.00
#
_symmetry.space_group_name_H-M   'P 1'
#
loop_
_entity.id
_entity.type
_entity.pdbx_description
1 polymer ?
#
loop_
_entity_poly.entity_id
_entity_poly.type
_entity_poly.pdbx_seq_one_letter_code
_entity_poly.pdbx_strand_id
1 'polypeptide(L)'
;MPILFSARSIFCAALSATIPLNDVQAQVADHPFDINGAFEGAVASTTAFNSGGTIKCNDQSVTVPKNLQVTYPAAFIGFRDFVTSSGGYIGYSCEITGNVVNGVAIAAQVPIAQALLNGASGRLGMIMNDDENK
;
A
#
# COMPACT_ATOMS: atom_id res chain seq x y z
N MET A 1 -50.54 21.03 -68.03
CA MET A 1 -49.75 19.82 -67.70
C MET A 1 -48.75 20.19 -66.62
N PRO A 2 -48.83 19.61 -65.41
CA PRO A 2 -47.87 19.86 -64.34
C PRO A 2 -46.65 18.93 -64.50
N ILE A 3 -45.45 19.38 -64.14
CA ILE A 3 -44.31 18.50 -63.86
C ILE A 3 -43.92 18.71 -62.41
N LEU A 4 -44.07 17.63 -61.66
CA LEU A 4 -43.76 17.45 -60.25
C LEU A 4 -42.30 16.95 -60.14
N PHE A 5 -41.46 17.67 -59.40
CA PHE A 5 -40.24 17.16 -58.76
C PHE A 5 -40.00 18.05 -57.53
N SER A 6 -39.46 17.65 -56.41
CA SER A 6 -39.24 16.40 -55.69
C SER A 6 -38.53 16.86 -54.40
N ALA A 7 -38.80 16.19 -53.29
CA ALA A 7 -38.47 16.63 -51.94
C ALA A 7 -36.95 16.80 -51.66
N ARG A 8 -36.71 17.51 -50.55
CA ARG A 8 -35.54 17.45 -49.64
C ARG A 8 -34.50 18.55 -49.81
N SER A 9 -34.63 19.58 -48.98
CA SER A 9 -33.47 20.18 -48.34
C SER A 9 -33.82 20.56 -46.90
N ILE A 10 -33.81 19.54 -46.02
CA ILE A 10 -33.72 19.79 -44.58
C ILE A 10 -32.22 19.97 -44.33
N PHE A 11 -31.79 21.22 -44.26
CA PHE A 11 -30.47 21.58 -43.78
C PHE A 11 -30.41 21.22 -42.29
N CYS A 12 -29.86 20.04 -41.97
CA CYS A 12 -29.51 19.67 -40.61
C CYS A 12 -28.32 20.54 -40.17
N ALA A 13 -28.60 21.62 -39.45
CA ALA A 13 -27.60 22.32 -38.68
C ALA A 13 -27.14 21.40 -37.53
N ALA A 14 -26.04 20.67 -37.75
CA ALA A 14 -25.36 19.96 -36.69
C ALA A 14 -24.70 21.00 -35.78
N LEU A 15 -25.39 21.36 -34.70
CA LEU A 15 -24.83 22.13 -33.61
C LEU A 15 -23.90 21.20 -32.82
N SER A 16 -22.63 21.14 -33.21
CA SER A 16 -21.58 20.49 -32.43
C SER A 16 -21.38 21.27 -31.13
N ALA A 17 -22.12 20.90 -30.09
CA ALA A 17 -21.81 21.33 -28.73
C ALA A 17 -20.51 20.63 -28.30
N THR A 18 -19.39 21.32 -28.44
CA THR A 18 -18.15 20.95 -27.76
C THR A 18 -18.36 21.17 -26.27
N ILE A 19 -18.72 20.11 -25.55
CA ILE A 19 -18.75 20.12 -24.09
C ILE A 19 -17.27 20.21 -23.64
N PRO A 20 -16.86 21.26 -22.91
CA PRO A 20 -15.56 21.24 -22.26
C PRO A 20 -15.59 20.10 -21.24
N LEU A 21 -14.78 19.07 -21.46
CA LEU A 21 -14.38 18.16 -20.40
C LEU A 21 -13.54 18.99 -19.44
N ASN A 22 -14.18 19.60 -18.45
CA ASN A 22 -13.44 20.13 -17.32
C ASN A 22 -12.67 18.95 -16.74
N ASP A 23 -11.35 19.06 -16.70
CA ASP A 23 -10.48 18.05 -16.11
C ASP A 23 -11.08 17.59 -14.78
N VAL A 24 -11.42 16.30 -14.70
CA VAL A 24 -11.74 15.68 -13.42
C VAL A 24 -10.44 15.71 -12.64
N GLN A 25 -10.27 16.73 -11.80
CA GLN A 25 -9.24 16.71 -10.77
C GLN A 25 -9.54 15.47 -9.94
N ALA A 26 -8.78 14.39 -10.16
CA ALA A 26 -8.78 13.25 -9.28
C ALA A 26 -8.36 13.78 -7.91
N GLN A 27 -9.34 14.12 -7.07
CA GLN A 27 -9.09 14.34 -5.66
C GLN A 27 -8.53 13.01 -5.20
N VAL A 28 -7.26 13.00 -4.77
CA VAL A 28 -6.66 11.81 -4.18
C VAL A 28 -7.45 11.55 -2.91
N ALA A 29 -8.47 10.70 -3.03
CA ALA A 29 -9.36 10.40 -1.94
C ALA A 29 -8.56 9.73 -0.83
N ASP A 30 -8.84 10.13 0.40
CA ASP A 30 -8.27 9.44 1.55
C ASP A 30 -8.75 7.99 1.54
N HIS A 31 -7.82 7.04 1.55
CA HIS A 31 -8.13 5.62 1.48
C HIS A 31 -7.14 4.80 2.29
N PRO A 32 -7.57 3.66 2.85
CA PRO A 32 -6.67 2.74 3.53
C PRO A 32 -5.74 2.06 2.54
N PHE A 33 -4.54 1.71 3.00
CA PHE A 33 -3.59 0.89 2.28
C PHE A 33 -2.98 -0.17 3.20
N ASP A 34 -2.47 -1.21 2.56
CA ASP A 34 -1.67 -2.27 3.16
C ASP A 34 -0.53 -2.61 2.19
N ILE A 35 0.71 -2.57 2.69
CA ILE A 35 1.93 -2.85 1.94
C ILE A 35 2.61 -4.02 2.60
N ASN A 36 2.85 -5.08 1.83
CA ASN A 36 3.55 -6.28 2.27
C ASN A 36 4.75 -6.54 1.39
N GLY A 37 5.93 -6.75 1.98
CA GLY A 37 7.11 -7.18 1.23
C GLY A 37 8.41 -7.04 2.01
N ALA A 38 9.51 -6.79 1.29
CA ALA A 38 10.83 -6.69 1.91
C ALA A 38 11.03 -5.31 2.55
N PHE A 39 11.55 -5.30 3.78
CA PHE A 39 12.07 -4.09 4.41
C PHE A 39 13.37 -3.65 3.73
N GLU A 40 13.43 -2.38 3.35
CA GLU A 40 14.56 -1.83 2.57
C GLU A 40 15.27 -0.67 3.28
N GLY A 41 14.69 -0.14 4.36
CA GLY A 41 15.32 0.89 5.17
C GLY A 41 14.32 1.84 5.81
N ALA A 42 14.82 2.67 6.71
CA ALA A 42 14.05 3.72 7.35
C ALA A 42 14.95 4.92 7.69
N VAL A 43 14.35 6.10 7.77
CA VAL A 43 15.04 7.37 8.09
C VAL A 43 14.21 8.13 9.11
N ALA A 44 14.84 8.56 10.21
CA ALA A 44 14.22 9.42 11.21
C ALA A 44 14.35 10.90 10.81
N SER A 45 13.28 11.66 11.02
CA SER A 45 13.23 13.10 10.71
C SER A 45 13.80 13.99 11.82
N THR A 46 13.89 13.49 13.05
CA THR A 46 14.35 14.24 14.22
C THR A 46 15.08 13.33 15.22
N THR A 47 15.63 13.92 16.28
CA THR A 47 16.29 13.20 17.39
C THR A 47 15.34 12.80 18.53
N ALA A 48 14.04 13.07 18.42
CA ALA A 48 13.06 12.70 19.45
C ALA A 48 12.86 11.18 19.54
N PHE A 49 12.47 10.66 20.70
CA PHE A 49 12.26 9.21 20.92
C PHE A 49 11.24 8.62 19.94
N ASN A 50 10.05 9.21 19.89
CA ASN A 50 9.15 9.04 18.76
C ASN A 50 9.44 10.18 17.78
N SER A 51 10.22 9.87 16.75
CA SER A 51 10.48 10.77 15.62
C SER A 51 9.57 10.37 14.46
N GLY A 52 9.14 11.32 13.64
CA GLY A 52 8.54 10.96 12.36
C GLY A 52 9.62 10.52 11.38
N GLY A 53 9.28 10.28 10.13
CA GLY A 53 10.26 10.05 9.07
C GLY A 53 9.69 9.22 7.95
N THR A 54 10.50 8.33 7.38
CA THR A 54 10.09 7.47 6.27
C THR A 54 10.54 6.03 6.46
N ILE A 55 9.73 5.11 5.98
CA ILE A 55 10.06 3.69 5.88
C ILE A 55 9.90 3.25 4.42
N LYS A 56 10.82 2.39 3.94
CA LYS A 56 10.75 1.79 2.60
C LYS A 56 10.47 0.30 2.70
N CYS A 57 9.43 -0.13 2.01
CA CYS A 57 8.89 -1.48 2.04
C CYS A 57 8.35 -1.84 0.67
N ASN A 58 8.83 -2.92 0.05
CA ASN A 58 8.40 -3.34 -1.29
C ASN A 58 8.46 -2.20 -2.33
N ASP A 59 9.59 -1.49 -2.38
CA ASP A 59 9.85 -0.29 -3.17
C ASP A 59 8.96 0.93 -2.89
N GLN A 60 8.04 0.84 -1.93
CA GLN A 60 7.17 1.94 -1.53
C GLN A 60 7.72 2.68 -0.32
N SER A 61 7.81 4.01 -0.42
CA SER A 61 8.21 4.88 0.69
C SER A 61 6.97 5.45 1.37
N VAL A 62 6.81 5.19 2.68
CA VAL A 62 5.67 5.63 3.49
C VAL A 62 6.12 6.59 4.56
N THR A 63 5.32 7.63 4.83
CA THR A 63 5.57 8.59 5.90
C THR A 63 5.22 7.99 7.26
N VAL A 64 6.15 8.07 8.20
CA VAL A 64 5.95 7.68 9.60
C VAL A 64 5.64 8.93 10.42
N PRO A 65 4.48 9.01 11.12
CA PRO A 65 4.16 10.15 11.96
C PRO A 65 4.99 10.15 13.25
N LYS A 66 5.11 11.32 13.90
CA LYS A 66 5.99 11.55 15.05
C LYS A 66 5.66 10.71 16.29
N ASN A 67 4.52 10.08 16.37
CA ASN A 67 4.05 9.32 17.53
C ASN A 67 3.92 7.82 17.25
N LEU A 68 4.41 7.34 16.10
CA LEU A 68 4.35 5.92 15.76
C LEU A 68 5.44 5.14 16.50
N GLN A 69 5.06 3.99 17.05
CA GLN A 69 5.98 2.95 17.52
C GLN A 69 6.05 1.82 16.49
N VAL A 70 7.23 1.22 16.36
CA VAL A 70 7.45 0.08 15.46
C VAL A 70 7.46 -1.20 16.27
N THR A 71 6.83 -2.23 15.74
CA THR A 71 6.75 -3.56 16.36
C THR A 71 7.64 -4.52 15.61
N TYR A 72 8.52 -5.21 16.32
CA TYR A 72 9.27 -6.38 15.84
C TYR A 72 9.03 -7.52 16.85
N PRO A 73 9.06 -8.83 16.50
CA PRO A 73 8.52 -10.01 17.22
C PRO A 73 8.56 -10.13 18.76
N ALA A 74 9.21 -9.23 19.50
CA ALA A 74 9.08 -9.13 20.95
C ALA A 74 9.23 -7.70 21.54
N ALA A 75 9.32 -6.64 20.73
CA ALA A 75 9.58 -5.29 21.23
C ALA A 75 8.82 -4.20 20.47
N PHE A 76 8.23 -3.29 21.25
CA PHE A 76 7.79 -1.98 20.78
C PHE A 76 8.91 -0.98 21.04
N ILE A 77 9.46 -0.42 19.97
CA ILE A 77 10.53 0.56 20.06
C ILE A 77 10.12 1.86 19.39
N GLY A 78 10.63 2.98 19.90
CA GLY A 78 10.46 4.28 19.27
C GLY A 78 11.07 4.27 17.86
N PHE A 79 10.43 4.95 16.91
CA PHE A 79 10.87 4.92 15.51
C PHE A 79 12.34 5.33 15.32
N ARG A 80 12.85 6.27 16.13
CA ARG A 80 14.26 6.66 16.09
C ARG A 80 15.18 5.49 16.40
N ASP A 81 14.90 4.78 17.49
CA ASP A 81 15.73 3.66 17.95
C ASP A 81 15.62 2.45 17.02
N PHE A 82 14.50 2.32 16.32
CA PHE A 82 14.38 1.40 15.19
C PHE A 82 15.31 1.78 14.04
N VAL A 83 15.30 3.04 13.60
CA VAL A 83 16.14 3.52 12.48
C VAL A 83 17.63 3.32 12.75
N THR A 84 18.10 3.49 13.98
CA THR A 84 19.53 3.28 14.31
C THR A 84 19.98 1.82 14.18
N SER A 85 19.06 0.88 14.30
CA SER A 85 19.31 -0.57 14.20
C SER A 85 18.81 -1.18 12.89
N SER A 86 18.16 -0.39 12.02
CA SER A 86 17.36 -0.93 10.91
C SER A 86 18.17 -1.64 9.82
N GLY A 87 19.47 -1.36 9.71
CA GLY A 87 20.36 -2.08 8.80
C GLY A 87 20.41 -3.59 9.04
N GLY A 88 20.17 -4.04 10.28
CA GLY A 88 20.09 -5.46 10.62
C GLY A 88 18.80 -6.16 10.17
N TYR A 89 17.82 -5.41 9.67
CA TYR A 89 16.50 -5.92 9.28
C TYR A 89 16.26 -5.87 7.77
N ILE A 90 17.24 -5.48 6.97
CA ILE A 90 17.10 -5.43 5.51
C ILE A 90 16.73 -6.82 4.98
N GLY A 91 15.70 -6.89 4.13
CA GLY A 91 15.16 -8.15 3.59
C GLY A 91 14.20 -8.90 4.52
N TYR A 92 13.93 -8.37 5.72
CA TYR A 92 12.88 -8.92 6.59
C TYR A 92 11.51 -8.63 6.00
N SER A 93 10.51 -9.43 6.40
CA SER A 93 9.13 -9.14 6.10
C SER A 93 8.76 -7.82 6.77
N CYS A 94 8.21 -6.93 5.98
CA CYS A 94 7.67 -5.65 6.38
C CYS A 94 6.21 -5.60 5.92
N GLU A 95 5.35 -5.27 6.88
CA GLU A 95 3.95 -4.99 6.63
C GLU A 95 3.67 -3.57 7.15
N ILE A 96 3.03 -2.74 6.32
CA ILE A 96 2.67 -1.37 6.68
C ILE A 96 1.20 -1.19 6.38
N THR A 97 0.42 -0.93 7.43
CA THR A 97 -0.97 -0.51 7.30
C THR A 97 -1.08 0.97 7.60
N GLY A 98 -1.94 1.66 6.86
CA GLY A 98 -2.08 3.10 6.99
C GLY A 98 -3.17 3.68 6.12
N ASN A 99 -3.18 5.01 6.01
CA ASN A 99 -4.08 5.74 5.14
C ASN A 99 -3.29 6.70 4.26
N VAL A 100 -3.72 6.83 3.01
CA VAL A 100 -3.38 8.01 2.22
C VAL A 100 -4.23 9.16 2.74
N VAL A 101 -3.61 10.27 3.12
CA VAL A 101 -4.28 11.49 3.58
C VAL A 101 -3.76 12.66 2.75
N ASN A 102 -4.63 13.36 2.03
CA ASN A 102 -4.25 14.44 1.10
C ASN A 102 -3.13 14.02 0.12
N GLY A 103 -3.20 12.79 -0.38
CA GLY A 103 -2.20 12.23 -1.30
C GLY A 103 -0.87 11.78 -0.66
N VAL A 104 -0.74 11.82 0.66
CA VAL A 104 0.45 11.34 1.38
C VAL A 104 0.13 10.02 2.06
N ALA A 105 0.89 8.96 1.77
CA ALA A 105 0.80 7.69 2.50
C ALA A 105 1.37 7.84 3.91
N ILE A 106 0.52 7.69 4.92
CA ILE A 106 0.87 7.80 6.35
C ILE A 106 0.68 6.44 7.02
N ALA A 107 1.75 5.92 7.64
CA ALA A 107 1.72 4.67 8.39
C ALA A 107 0.94 4.82 9.71
N ALA A 108 0.09 3.83 9.99
CA ALA A 108 -0.60 3.66 11.26
C ALA A 108 0.01 2.52 12.09
N GLN A 109 0.49 1.46 11.44
CA GLN A 109 1.23 0.36 12.07
C GLN A 109 2.34 -0.14 11.16
N VAL A 110 3.45 -0.56 11.76
CA VAL A 110 4.62 -1.11 11.07
C VAL A 110 5.15 -2.32 11.85
N PRO A 111 4.61 -3.51 11.59
CA PRO A 111 5.27 -4.77 11.94
C PRO A 111 6.43 -5.10 11.00
N ILE A 112 7.58 -5.45 11.60
CA ILE A 112 8.72 -6.03 10.89
C ILE A 112 8.96 -7.42 11.49
N ALA A 113 9.22 -8.44 10.68
CA ALA A 113 9.47 -9.80 11.14
C ALA A 113 10.46 -10.53 10.22
N GLN A 114 11.21 -11.49 10.76
CA GLN A 114 12.08 -12.31 9.91
C GLN A 114 11.26 -12.98 8.81
N ALA A 115 11.72 -12.94 7.57
CA ALA A 115 11.08 -13.71 6.50
C ALA A 115 11.28 -15.21 6.80
N LEU A 116 10.24 -15.90 7.27
CA LEU A 116 10.27 -17.35 7.52
C LEU A 116 10.23 -18.13 6.19
N LEU A 117 11.24 -17.98 5.34
CA LEU A 117 11.35 -18.84 4.15
C LEU A 117 11.96 -20.22 4.50
N ASN A 118 12.72 -20.32 5.60
CA ASN A 118 13.40 -21.56 6.02
C ASN A 118 12.70 -22.32 7.18
N GLY A 119 11.65 -21.76 7.80
CA GLY A 119 10.99 -22.36 8.96
C GLY A 119 9.78 -23.26 8.65
N ALA A 120 9.27 -23.21 7.41
CA ALA A 120 8.04 -23.89 7.01
C ALA A 120 8.26 -25.28 6.39
N SER A 121 9.45 -25.88 6.52
CA SER A 121 9.72 -27.26 6.05
C SER A 121 9.38 -28.33 7.09
N GLY A 122 8.48 -28.03 8.04
CA GLY A 122 7.91 -29.03 8.93
C GLY A 122 7.00 -29.99 8.17
N ARG A 123 7.55 -31.09 7.66
CA ARG A 123 6.73 -32.20 7.12
C ARG A 123 6.10 -32.93 8.31
N LEU A 124 4.77 -33.00 8.35
CA LEU A 124 4.09 -33.96 9.23
C LEU A 124 4.55 -35.37 8.84
N GLY A 125 5.38 -35.98 9.67
CA GLY A 125 5.74 -37.38 9.55
C GLY A 125 4.51 -38.22 9.92
N MET A 126 4.01 -38.98 8.94
CA MET A 126 3.02 -40.07 9.02
C MET A 126 2.20 -40.16 10.31
N ILE A 127 0.89 -39.96 10.21
CA ILE A 127 -0.06 -40.42 11.23
C ILE A 127 0.02 -41.95 11.25
N MET A 128 0.61 -42.53 12.30
CA MET A 128 0.42 -43.95 12.58
C MET A 128 -1.03 -44.11 13.04
N ASN A 129 -1.87 -44.73 12.21
CA ASN A 129 -3.12 -45.27 12.73
C ASN A 129 -2.73 -46.50 13.55
N ASP A 130 -2.76 -46.39 14.87
CA ASP A 130 -2.75 -47.54 15.75
C ASP A 130 -4.11 -48.23 15.63
N ASP A 131 -4.27 -49.06 14.59
CA ASP A 131 -5.26 -50.12 14.61
C ASP A 131 -4.77 -51.18 15.62
N GLU A 132 -5.09 -50.97 16.90
CA GLU A 132 -4.99 -52.00 17.93
C GLU A 132 -5.93 -53.15 17.58
N ASN A 133 -5.37 -54.15 16.91
CA ASN A 133 -5.95 -55.48 16.83
C ASN A 133 -5.55 -56.25 18.10
N LYS A 134 -6.36 -56.16 19.17
CA LYS A 134 -6.46 -57.16 20.25
C LYS A 134 -7.87 -57.23 20.82
#